data_AF-A0AA40SZK4-F1
#
_entry.id   AF-A0AA40SZK4-F1
#
_cell.length_a   1.000
_cell.length_b   1.000
_cell.length_c   1.000
_cell.angle_alpha   90.00
_cell.angle_beta   90.00
_cell.angle_gamma   90.00
#
_symmetry.space_group_name_H-M   'P 1'
#
loop_
_entity.id
_entity.type
_entity.pdbx_description
1 polymer ?
#
loop_
_entity_poly.entity_id
_entity_poly.type
_entity_poly.pdbx_seq_one_letter_code
_entity_poly.pdbx_strand_id
1 'polypeptide(L)' 'MLSPPYVLLLLDGWEGSCRVYDRAKSYKVIFTSSTYEEAELWLLEDEYELIERRVSVSEI' A
#
# COMPACT_ATOMS: atom_id res chain seq x y z
N MET A 1 18.19 -13.40 -5.34
CA MET A 1 16.79 -12.95 -5.23
C MET A 1 16.36 -13.13 -3.79
N LEU A 2 16.01 -12.06 -3.08
CA LEU A 2 15.46 -12.17 -1.73
C LEU A 2 14.08 -12.82 -1.86
N SER A 3 13.95 -14.02 -1.30
CA SER A 3 12.71 -14.79 -1.29
C SER A 3 12.31 -14.96 0.16
N PRO A 4 11.11 -14.53 0.57
CA PRO A 4 10.04 -13.91 -0.24
C PRO A 4 10.32 -12.42 -0.59
N PRO A 5 9.66 -11.86 -1.62
CA PRO A 5 9.70 -10.42 -1.89
C PRO A 5 9.15 -9.65 -0.68
N TYR A 6 9.73 -8.49 -0.41
CA TYR A 6 9.22 -7.58 0.61
C TYR A 6 8.02 -6.82 0.03
N VAL A 7 6.87 -6.89 0.70
CA VAL A 7 5.60 -6.37 0.19
C VAL A 7 4.99 -5.42 1.20
N LEU A 8 4.56 -4.26 0.70
CA LEU A 8 3.72 -3.31 1.41
C LEU A 8 2.28 -3.40 0.88
N LEU A 9 1.30 -3.17 1.75
CA LEU A 9 -0.11 -3.18 1.40
C LEU A 9 -0.69 -1.78 1.52
N LEU A 10 -1.22 -1.25 0.42
CA LEU A 10 -1.95 0.01 0.39
C LEU A 10 -3.46 -0.28 0.42
N LEU A 11 -4.15 0.19 1.47
CA LEU A 11 -5.58 0.01 1.64
C LEU A 11 -6.29 1.35 1.77
N ASP A 12 -7.51 1.46 1.26
CA ASP A 12 -8.40 2.56 1.59
C ASP A 12 -9.04 2.34 2.97
N GLY A 13 -9.15 3.40 3.74
CA GLY A 13 -9.79 3.44 5.04
C GLY A 13 -11.21 3.99 4.92
N TRP A 14 -12.04 3.68 5.91
CA TRP A 14 -13.46 4.08 5.95
C TRP A 14 -13.73 5.60 5.84
N GLU A 15 -12.75 6.45 6.13
CA GLU A 15 -12.88 7.91 6.06
C GLU A 15 -12.31 8.51 4.76
N GLY A 16 -11.99 7.67 3.76
CA GLY A 16 -11.33 8.11 2.52
C GLY A 16 -9.83 8.34 2.67
N SER A 17 -9.23 7.99 3.82
CA SER A 17 -7.78 8.00 4.02
C SER A 17 -7.15 6.72 3.46
N CYS A 18 -5.98 6.81 2.84
CA CYS A 18 -5.21 5.63 2.43
C CYS A 18 -4.14 5.30 3.47
N ARG A 19 -3.86 4.01 3.66
CA ARG A 19 -2.93 3.52 4.68
C ARG A 19 -2.00 2.47 4.10
N VAL A 20 -0.70 2.64 4.35
CA VAL A 20 0.32 1.66 3.96
C VAL A 20 0.67 0.80 5.17
N TYR A 21 0.54 -0.50 5.00
CA TYR A 21 0.81 -1.51 6.01
C TYR A 21 2.08 -2.29 5.67
N ASP A 22 2.90 -2.50 6.69
CA ASP A 22 4.14 -3.27 6.58
C ASP A 22 3.98 -4.65 7.21
N ARG A 23 4.10 -5.69 6.38
CA ARG A 23 4.05 -7.10 6.83
C ARG A 23 5.20 -7.43 7.79
N ALA A 24 6.41 -6.94 7.54
CA ALA A 24 7.56 -7.21 8.41
C ALA A 24 7.40 -6.56 9.79
N LYS A 25 6.56 -5.52 9.91
CA LYS A 25 6.20 -4.87 11.18
C LYS A 25 4.88 -5.39 11.76
N SER A 26 4.45 -6.61 11.43
CA SER A 26 3.19 -7.22 11.90
C SER A 26 1.95 -6.42 11.48
N TYR A 27 1.91 -5.99 10.22
CA TYR A 27 0.81 -5.17 9.65
C TYR A 27 0.59 -3.87 10.43
N LYS A 28 1.69 -3.21 10.83
CA LYS A 28 1.59 -1.85 11.35
C LYS A 28 1.45 -0.86 10.20
N VAL A 29 0.66 0.18 10.45
CA VAL A 29 0.58 1.34 9.57
C VAL A 29 1.90 2.10 9.65
N ILE A 30 2.58 2.23 8.52
CA ILE A 30 3.84 2.98 8.42
C ILE A 30 3.64 4.34 7.76
N PHE A 31 2.53 4.52 7.05
CA PHE A 31 2.18 5.76 6.38
C PHE A 31 0.66 5.89 6.22
N THR A 32 0.17 7.12 6.28
CA THR A 32 -1.24 7.47 6.07
C THR A 32 -1.33 8.72 5.20
N SER A 33 -2.21 8.71 4.21
CA SER A 33 -2.48 9.84 3.33
C SER A 33 -3.97 10.12 3.20
N SER A 34 -4.29 11.29 2.66
CA SER A 34 -5.69 11.66 2.39
C SER A 34 -6.17 11.16 1.03
N THR A 35 -5.24 10.83 0.13
CA THR A 35 -5.54 10.35 -1.21
C THR A 35 -4.68 9.14 -1.57
N TYR A 36 -5.12 8.38 -2.57
CA TYR A 36 -4.38 7.25 -3.10
C TYR A 36 -3.10 7.74 -3.79
N GLU A 37 -3.19 8.82 -4.55
CA GLU A 37 -2.08 9.39 -5.31
C GLU A 37 -0.91 9.80 -4.40
N GLU A 38 -1.19 10.34 -3.21
CA GLU A 38 -0.17 10.66 -2.22
C GLU A 38 0.55 9.40 -1.71
N ALA A 39 -0.19 8.32 -1.44
CA ALA A 39 0.41 7.06 -1.01
C ALA A 39 1.17 6.35 -2.14
N GLU A 40 0.67 6.42 -3.37
CA GLU A 40 1.34 5.88 -4.54
C GLU A 40 2.66 6.60 -4.80
N LEU A 41 2.68 7.94 -4.75
CA LEU A 41 3.91 8.73 -4.86
C LEU A 41 4.92 8.34 -3.77
N TRP A 42 4.47 8.22 -2.52
CA TRP A 42 5.33 7.81 -1.40
C TRP A 42 5.96 6.42 -1.63
N LEU A 43 5.21 5.47 -2.19
CA LEU A 43 5.74 4.14 -2.53
C LEU A 43 6.76 4.20 -3.68
N LEU A 44 6.49 5.02 -4.69
CA LEU A 44 7.40 5.17 -5.84
C LEU A 44 8.71 5.88 -5.47
N GLU A 45 8.69 6.78 -4.47
CA GLU A 45 9.89 7.44 -3.95
C GLU A 45 10.90 6.43 -3.36
N ASP A 46 10.43 5.38 -2.71
CA ASP A 46 11.24 4.30 -2.14
C ASP A 46 11.51 3.14 -3.12
N GLU A 47 11.33 3.37 -4.44
CA GLU A 47 11.56 2.39 -5.52
C GLU A 47 10.66 1.14 -5.43
N TYR A 48 9.51 1.21 -4.76
CA TYR A 48 8.57 0.10 -4.75
C TYR A 48 7.87 -0.06 -6.11
N GLU A 49 7.76 -1.32 -6.56
CA GLU A 49 6.96 -1.68 -7.72
C GLU A 49 5.54 -2.10 -7.32
N LEU A 50 4.54 -1.66 -8.08
CA LEU A 50 3.16 -2.10 -7.92
C LEU A 50 3.01 -3.55 -8.41
N ILE A 51 2.76 -4.48 -7.49
CA ILE A 51 2.68 -5.91 -7.81
C ILE A 51 1.28 -6.33 -8.31
N GLU A 52 0.20 -5.77 -7.75
CA GLU A 52 -1.17 -6.09 -8.15
C GLU A 52 -1.92 -4.88 -8.68
N ARG A 53 -2.71 -5.10 -9.75
CA ARG A 53 -3.66 -4.10 -10.25
C ARG A 53 -4.73 -3.85 -9.20
N ARG A 54 -5.14 -2.58 -9.07
CA ARG A 54 -6.22 -2.11 -8.18
C ARG A 54 -7.45 -3.02 -8.28
N VAL A 55 -7.78 -3.71 -7.19
CA VAL A 55 -9.02 -4.51 -7.08
C VAL A 55 -10.06 -3.62 -6.42
N SER A 56 -11.07 -3.21 -7.17
CA SER A 56 -12.22 -2.51 -6.57
C SER A 56 -13.22 -3.52 -6.02
N VAL A 57 -13.87 -3.20 -4.89
CA VAL A 57 -14.92 -4.06 -4.31
C VAL A 57 -16.08 -4.29 -5.29
N SER A 58 -16.27 -3.39 -6.26
CA SER A 58 -17.27 -3.52 -7.32
C SER A 58 -16.96 -4.60 -8.36
N GLU A 59 -15.75 -5.15 -8.36
CA GLU A 59 -15.29 -6.21 -9.27
C GLU A 59 -15.26 -7.60 -8.60
N ILE A 60 -15.81 -7.73 -7.38
CA ILE A 60 -15.94 -8.99 -6.62
C ILE A 60 -17.37 -9.52 -6.70
#